data_AF-A0ABD5VJX0-F1
#
_entry.id   AF-A0ABD5VJX0-F1
#
_cell.length_a   1.000
_cell.length_b   1.000
_cell.length_c   1.000
_cell.angle_alpha   90.00
_cell.angle_beta   90.00
_cell.angle_gamma   90.00
#
_symmetry.space_group_name_H-M   'P 1'
#
loop_
_entity.id
_entity.type
_entity.pdbx_description
1 polymer ?
#
loop_
_entity_poly.entity_id
_entity_poly.type
_entity_poly.pdbx_seq_one_letter_code
_entity_poly.pdbx_strand_id
1 'polypeptide(L)'
;MYDIVEEGADPTGEEPIDAVFAELEHDDAVIEFPSGTYKVQGLNLYSRENFTMRGIGDVTLVPSADHDENWIAGWSMRNFTFENFTLDHTATGVAPTLSFGCYDGLHIKDITKVGYHDTDHTAFGAWVLDSDGTGLVENLTMADGSKPVNPVGVYSGSKGTLTFRNCHIEGFGNNGLYASTGTGPIHVEGGLFKNNDRTQVRLGSPGSSVTGATIVVDDPEQEGQNQRGIRISDNPGPVTIDDCDITLRAGSGFGGIVGAFDGGSFTVTNTRIYVDEDYHSHWDDQTAPAIYVDEVGDVEQSGGGGERYFENVSITGGGHGEYPAVLVRRSDNTFENCCVQMAGSEKTGFGSFGGVSNNVVRNSNVNVPGAVSDDTFETENLTYGDSCPVPDGVNEIQTESPGSYEDVSIADAPVPGDASKLTYPVMGTDSENPTLRVYGNFVYGNTQDFALGNLKAIMQKYVLPGHVNVEFRSVAYPDDHYLNSVEGEERLAQLALGVWHKNNWDKYWGFFEYCFENQGDFEWRTYDEAADLLQRNDVSTYGWIPALAGDDEWVDEVVESRRQAAEDDLAYVPQIAFRGDLAGANWDTEKLLDWIGPRL
;
A
#
# COMPACT_ATOMS: atom_id res chain seq x y z
N MET A 1 -42.09 -35.28 1.97
CA MET A 1 -42.20 -33.87 1.57
C MET A 1 -43.45 -33.33 2.22
N TYR A 2 -43.30 -32.25 2.96
CA TYR A 2 -44.35 -31.64 3.76
C TYR A 2 -44.38 -30.15 3.43
N ASP A 3 -45.56 -29.61 3.16
CA ASP A 3 -45.78 -28.16 3.22
C ASP A 3 -46.11 -27.81 4.67
N ILE A 4 -45.26 -27.04 5.32
CA ILE A 4 -45.39 -26.83 6.77
C ILE A 4 -46.72 -26.13 7.15
N VAL A 5 -47.30 -25.34 6.25
CA VAL A 5 -48.60 -24.67 6.48
C VAL A 5 -49.76 -25.64 6.31
N GLU A 6 -49.69 -26.56 5.34
CA GLU A 6 -50.68 -27.65 5.22
C GLU A 6 -50.66 -28.57 6.44
N GLU A 7 -49.49 -28.75 7.07
CA GLU A 7 -49.30 -29.49 8.33
C GLU A 7 -49.68 -28.65 9.58
N GLY A 8 -50.08 -27.39 9.41
CA GLY A 8 -50.70 -26.57 10.46
C GLY A 8 -49.80 -25.52 11.11
N ALA A 9 -48.61 -25.25 10.59
CA ALA A 9 -47.79 -24.14 11.06
C ALA A 9 -48.39 -22.77 10.67
N ASP A 10 -48.16 -21.77 11.52
CA ASP A 10 -48.61 -20.39 11.30
C ASP A 10 -47.62 -19.61 10.42
N PRO A 11 -48.02 -19.17 9.21
CA PRO A 11 -47.17 -18.37 8.32
C PRO A 11 -47.27 -16.86 8.57
N THR A 12 -47.98 -16.43 9.63
CA THR A 12 -48.13 -15.00 9.96
C THR A 12 -47.14 -14.50 11.01
N GLY A 13 -46.53 -15.42 11.76
CA GLY A 13 -45.58 -15.13 12.82
C GLY A 13 -46.25 -14.76 14.15
N GLU A 14 -47.55 -15.03 14.29
CA GLU A 14 -48.28 -14.85 15.55
C GLU A 14 -47.90 -15.99 16.53
N GLU A 15 -47.93 -17.24 16.07
CA GLU A 15 -47.64 -18.43 16.86
C GLU A 15 -46.33 -19.12 16.43
N PRO A 16 -45.55 -19.71 17.37
CA PRO A 16 -44.34 -20.46 17.02
C PRO A 16 -44.62 -21.75 16.26
N ILE A 17 -43.77 -22.08 15.29
CA ILE A 17 -43.90 -23.30 14.47
C ILE A 17 -43.34 -24.56 15.13
N ASP A 18 -42.62 -24.42 16.24
CA ASP A 18 -41.76 -25.45 16.84
C ASP A 18 -42.48 -26.77 17.10
N ALA A 19 -43.74 -26.73 17.55
CA ALA A 19 -44.53 -27.94 17.81
C ALA A 19 -44.87 -28.70 16.51
N VAL A 20 -45.21 -27.99 15.44
CA VAL A 20 -45.48 -28.59 14.13
C VAL A 20 -44.17 -29.11 13.53
N PHE A 21 -43.10 -28.32 13.61
CA PHE A 21 -41.78 -28.72 13.13
C PHE A 21 -41.29 -30.01 13.80
N ALA A 22 -41.43 -30.11 15.13
CA ALA A 22 -41.04 -31.28 15.93
C ALA A 22 -41.70 -32.60 15.45
N GLU A 23 -42.90 -32.54 14.87
CA GLU A 23 -43.59 -33.72 14.33
C GLU A 23 -43.08 -34.12 12.94
N LEU A 24 -42.50 -33.18 12.20
CA LEU A 24 -42.04 -33.36 10.82
C LEU A 24 -40.54 -33.63 10.70
N GLU A 25 -39.74 -33.24 11.70
CA GLU A 25 -38.27 -33.36 11.68
C GLU A 25 -37.78 -34.80 11.87
N HIS A 26 -37.84 -35.61 10.82
CA HIS A 26 -37.29 -36.95 10.78
C HIS A 26 -36.35 -37.15 9.57
N ASP A 27 -35.61 -38.26 9.56
CA ASP A 27 -34.74 -38.61 8.43
C ASP A 27 -35.52 -38.70 7.12
N ASP A 28 -34.89 -38.35 6.00
CA ASP A 28 -35.49 -38.27 4.65
C ASP A 28 -36.63 -37.24 4.50
N ALA A 29 -36.89 -36.40 5.51
CA ALA A 29 -37.90 -35.36 5.40
C ALA A 29 -37.43 -34.17 4.56
N VAL A 30 -38.37 -33.65 3.77
CA VAL A 30 -38.23 -32.38 3.04
C VAL A 30 -39.38 -31.51 3.52
N ILE A 31 -39.07 -30.45 4.26
CA ILE A 31 -40.05 -29.49 4.79
C ILE A 31 -39.94 -28.22 3.95
N GLU A 32 -41.02 -27.90 3.26
CA GLU A 32 -41.16 -26.72 2.44
C GLU A 32 -41.94 -25.65 3.20
N PHE A 33 -41.42 -24.44 3.17
CA PHE A 33 -41.99 -23.26 3.80
C PHE A 33 -42.53 -22.35 2.69
N PRO A 34 -43.85 -22.27 2.46
CA PRO A 34 -44.41 -21.26 1.56
C PRO A 34 -44.08 -19.84 2.03
N SER A 35 -44.26 -18.86 1.16
CA SER A 35 -44.03 -17.46 1.50
C SER A 35 -44.82 -17.05 2.75
N GLY A 36 -44.15 -16.38 3.68
CA GLY A 36 -44.70 -16.07 5.00
C GLY A 36 -43.62 -15.72 6.01
N THR A 37 -44.08 -15.34 7.20
CA THR A 37 -43.25 -15.04 8.36
C THR A 37 -43.49 -16.11 9.40
N TYR A 38 -42.47 -16.84 9.80
CA TYR A 38 -42.58 -17.96 10.73
C TYR A 38 -41.83 -17.63 12.01
N LYS A 39 -42.56 -17.59 13.13
CA LYS A 39 -41.96 -17.41 14.44
C LYS A 39 -41.35 -18.74 14.90
N VAL A 40 -40.13 -18.71 15.42
CA VAL A 40 -39.38 -19.90 15.83
C VAL A 40 -38.79 -19.66 17.22
N GLN A 41 -39.02 -20.57 18.17
CA GLN A 41 -38.37 -20.53 19.49
C GLN A 41 -36.97 -21.12 19.45
N GLY A 42 -36.84 -22.29 18.84
CA GLY A 42 -35.56 -22.92 18.54
C GLY A 42 -35.75 -24.29 17.89
N LEU A 43 -35.02 -24.53 16.79
CA LEU A 43 -35.06 -25.79 16.05
C LEU A 43 -33.79 -26.59 16.28
N ASN A 44 -33.98 -27.87 16.59
CA ASN A 44 -32.90 -28.75 16.99
C ASN A 44 -32.79 -29.98 16.06
N LEU A 45 -31.77 -29.97 15.22
CA LEU A 45 -31.59 -30.89 14.11
C LEU A 45 -30.51 -31.95 14.36
N TYR A 46 -30.22 -32.32 15.62
CA TYR A 46 -29.19 -33.31 15.95
C TYR A 46 -29.45 -34.68 15.31
N SER A 47 -28.41 -35.25 14.70
CA SER A 47 -28.40 -36.62 14.15
C SER A 47 -29.48 -36.88 13.09
N ARG A 48 -29.69 -35.93 12.17
CA ARG A 48 -30.59 -36.09 11.02
C ARG A 48 -29.84 -36.56 9.78
N GLU A 49 -30.47 -37.45 9.01
CA GLU A 49 -29.98 -37.90 7.70
C GLU A 49 -30.95 -37.50 6.57
N ASN A 50 -30.41 -37.03 5.45
CA ASN A 50 -31.19 -36.65 4.24
C ASN A 50 -32.31 -35.65 4.53
N PHE A 51 -32.05 -34.67 5.38
CA PHE A 51 -33.05 -33.72 5.85
C PHE A 51 -32.95 -32.37 5.12
N THR A 52 -34.08 -31.83 4.67
CA THR A 52 -34.13 -30.54 3.96
C THR A 52 -35.16 -29.60 4.58
N MET A 53 -34.75 -28.37 4.82
CA MET A 53 -35.61 -27.21 5.05
C MET A 53 -35.44 -26.24 3.88
N ARG A 54 -36.53 -25.89 3.21
CA ARG A 54 -36.48 -25.02 2.02
C ARG A 54 -37.62 -24.02 1.98
N GLY A 55 -37.29 -22.74 1.82
CA GLY A 55 -38.26 -21.69 1.53
C GLY A 55 -38.73 -21.69 0.08
N ILE A 56 -40.01 -21.44 -0.14
CA ILE A 56 -40.66 -21.32 -1.45
C ILE A 56 -41.21 -19.89 -1.58
N GLY A 57 -40.52 -19.07 -2.37
CA GLY A 57 -40.78 -17.62 -2.48
C GLY A 57 -40.15 -16.85 -1.32
N ASP A 58 -40.85 -15.82 -0.83
CA ASP A 58 -40.33 -14.91 0.21
C ASP A 58 -40.63 -15.47 1.60
N VAL A 59 -39.63 -16.08 2.24
CA VAL A 59 -39.78 -16.76 3.53
C VAL A 59 -38.91 -16.12 4.58
N THR A 60 -39.53 -15.68 5.67
CA THR A 60 -38.84 -15.08 6.81
C THR A 60 -38.97 -15.95 8.04
N LEU A 61 -37.86 -16.29 8.69
CA LEU A 61 -37.83 -16.88 10.02
C LEU A 61 -37.53 -15.77 11.03
N VAL A 62 -38.31 -15.70 12.10
CA VAL A 62 -38.19 -14.68 13.15
C VAL A 62 -37.99 -15.37 14.50
N PRO A 63 -36.92 -15.06 15.27
CA PRO A 63 -36.77 -15.61 16.60
C PRO A 63 -37.86 -15.08 17.53
N SER A 64 -38.34 -15.91 18.46
CA SER A 64 -39.12 -15.40 19.59
C SER A 64 -38.23 -14.63 20.57
N ALA A 65 -38.87 -13.76 21.36
CA ALA A 65 -38.19 -13.06 22.46
C ALA A 65 -37.60 -14.05 23.50
N ASP A 66 -38.25 -15.19 23.69
CA ASP A 66 -37.75 -16.30 24.50
C ASP A 66 -37.02 -17.28 23.58
N HIS A 67 -35.70 -17.14 23.40
CA HIS A 67 -34.86 -18.07 22.62
C HIS A 67 -33.63 -18.50 23.43
N ASP A 68 -33.09 -19.67 23.11
CA ASP A 68 -31.76 -20.09 23.57
C ASP A 68 -30.66 -19.44 22.71
N GLU A 69 -29.43 -19.33 23.23
CA GLU A 69 -28.27 -18.79 22.50
C GLU A 69 -28.11 -19.40 21.08
N ASN A 70 -28.39 -20.71 20.96
CA ASN A 70 -28.52 -21.40 19.69
C ASN A 70 -29.99 -21.46 19.29
N TRP A 71 -30.34 -20.85 18.16
CA TRP A 71 -31.72 -20.77 17.68
C TRP A 71 -32.06 -21.86 16.67
N ILE A 72 -31.29 -21.98 15.59
CA ILE A 72 -31.42 -23.08 14.64
C ILE A 72 -30.09 -23.80 14.60
N ALA A 73 -30.05 -25.01 15.17
CA ALA A 73 -28.81 -25.72 15.34
C ALA A 73 -28.95 -27.22 15.10
N GLY A 74 -27.90 -27.83 14.55
CA GLY A 74 -27.81 -29.26 14.35
C GLY A 74 -26.36 -29.74 14.35
N TRP A 75 -26.13 -30.97 14.81
CA TRP A 75 -24.81 -31.60 14.78
C TRP A 75 -24.92 -33.09 14.48
N SER A 76 -23.82 -33.69 14.03
CA SER A 76 -23.78 -35.11 13.61
C SER A 76 -24.77 -35.46 12.50
N MET A 77 -25.09 -34.49 11.63
CA MET A 77 -26.02 -34.69 10.52
C MET A 77 -25.33 -35.28 9.28
N ARG A 78 -26.10 -35.74 8.30
CA ARG A 78 -25.60 -36.14 6.95
C ARG A 78 -26.60 -35.74 5.88
N ASN A 79 -26.14 -35.19 4.76
CA ASN A 79 -26.99 -34.71 3.65
C ASN A 79 -28.08 -33.72 4.13
N PHE A 80 -27.66 -32.65 4.81
CA PHE A 80 -28.54 -31.63 5.35
C PHE A 80 -28.61 -30.42 4.40
N THR A 81 -29.81 -29.90 4.15
CA THR A 81 -30.03 -28.68 3.35
C THR A 81 -30.85 -27.64 4.13
N PHE A 82 -30.35 -26.41 4.18
CA PHE A 82 -31.05 -25.22 4.67
C PHE A 82 -31.01 -24.12 3.61
N GLU A 83 -32.16 -23.83 2.97
CA GLU A 83 -32.19 -23.07 1.71
C GLU A 83 -33.30 -22.01 1.65
N ASN A 84 -32.96 -20.83 1.14
CA ASN A 84 -33.88 -19.73 0.77
C ASN A 84 -34.68 -19.17 1.96
N PHE A 85 -33.97 -18.58 2.93
CA PHE A 85 -34.57 -17.95 4.11
C PHE A 85 -34.00 -16.55 4.38
N THR A 86 -34.90 -15.61 4.70
CA THR A 86 -34.54 -14.40 5.44
C THR A 86 -34.61 -14.69 6.94
N LEU A 87 -33.56 -14.38 7.67
CA LEU A 87 -33.48 -14.47 9.13
C LEU A 87 -33.65 -13.06 9.70
N ASP A 88 -34.80 -12.76 10.29
CA ASP A 88 -35.11 -11.44 10.82
C ASP A 88 -34.70 -11.32 12.28
N HIS A 89 -33.51 -10.77 12.50
CA HIS A 89 -32.94 -10.48 13.82
C HIS A 89 -33.02 -8.98 14.13
N THR A 90 -34.03 -8.25 13.61
CA THR A 90 -34.14 -6.80 13.80
C THR A 90 -34.65 -6.40 15.19
N ALA A 91 -35.20 -7.35 15.95
CA ALA A 91 -35.62 -7.14 17.33
C ALA A 91 -34.41 -6.92 18.25
N THR A 92 -34.46 -5.86 19.06
CA THR A 92 -33.36 -5.52 19.99
C THR A 92 -33.14 -6.63 21.04
N GLY A 93 -31.88 -7.02 21.23
CA GLY A 93 -31.47 -8.08 22.15
C GLY A 93 -31.82 -9.49 21.67
N VAL A 94 -32.16 -9.65 20.39
CA VAL A 94 -32.60 -10.92 19.80
C VAL A 94 -31.75 -11.21 18.58
N ALA A 95 -30.52 -11.65 18.83
CA ALA A 95 -29.59 -12.07 17.80
C ALA A 95 -28.94 -13.41 18.15
N PRO A 96 -29.68 -14.52 18.04
CA PRO A 96 -29.13 -15.84 18.34
C PRO A 96 -28.18 -16.36 17.26
N THR A 97 -27.53 -17.48 17.60
CA THR A 97 -26.60 -18.24 16.75
C THR A 97 -27.34 -19.24 15.86
N LEU A 98 -26.91 -19.37 14.60
CA LEU A 98 -27.19 -20.55 13.78
C LEU A 98 -25.94 -21.42 13.68
N SER A 99 -26.03 -22.73 13.85
CA SER A 99 -24.85 -23.59 13.84
C SER A 99 -25.13 -25.01 13.34
N PHE A 100 -24.40 -25.43 12.31
CA PHE A 100 -24.62 -26.71 11.64
C PHE A 100 -23.33 -27.52 11.54
N GLY A 101 -23.38 -28.78 11.99
CA GLY A 101 -22.33 -29.77 11.81
C GLY A 101 -22.82 -31.02 11.09
N CYS A 102 -22.25 -31.30 9.92
CA CYS A 102 -22.53 -32.52 9.15
C CYS A 102 -21.26 -33.35 8.97
N TYR A 103 -21.42 -34.67 8.99
CA TYR A 103 -20.38 -35.59 8.53
C TYR A 103 -20.03 -35.35 7.06
N ASP A 104 -21.05 -35.30 6.20
CA ASP A 104 -20.94 -35.05 4.76
C ASP A 104 -22.26 -34.46 4.24
N GLY A 105 -22.21 -33.74 3.12
CA GLY A 105 -23.36 -33.17 2.43
C GLY A 105 -24.04 -32.03 3.20
N LEU A 106 -23.27 -31.07 3.74
CA LEU A 106 -23.83 -29.84 4.33
C LEU A 106 -24.11 -28.81 3.22
N HIS A 107 -25.37 -28.46 2.97
CA HIS A 107 -25.73 -27.39 2.03
C HIS A 107 -26.50 -26.28 2.74
N ILE A 108 -25.95 -25.06 2.72
CA ILE A 108 -26.64 -23.86 3.20
C ILE A 108 -26.65 -22.85 2.05
N LYS A 109 -27.83 -22.41 1.61
CA LYS A 109 -27.96 -21.66 0.37
C LYS A 109 -28.96 -20.52 0.48
N ASP A 110 -28.63 -19.38 -0.12
CA ASP A 110 -29.55 -18.25 -0.29
C ASP A 110 -30.14 -17.78 1.05
N ILE A 111 -29.24 -17.49 2.00
CA ILE A 111 -29.60 -17.07 3.36
C ILE A 111 -29.28 -15.59 3.53
N THR A 112 -30.26 -14.80 3.97
CA THR A 112 -30.06 -13.38 4.29
C THR A 112 -30.39 -13.14 5.75
N LYS A 113 -29.44 -12.66 6.54
CA LYS A 113 -29.68 -12.18 7.90
C LYS A 113 -29.87 -10.67 7.87
N VAL A 114 -31.00 -10.19 8.40
CA VAL A 114 -31.27 -8.77 8.63
C VAL A 114 -31.30 -8.48 10.12
N GLY A 115 -30.91 -7.26 10.50
CA GLY A 115 -30.71 -6.84 11.88
C GLY A 115 -29.27 -7.05 12.37
N TYR A 116 -28.80 -6.13 13.22
CA TYR A 116 -27.49 -6.22 13.87
C TYR A 116 -27.39 -7.47 14.74
N HIS A 117 -26.21 -8.08 14.81
CA HIS A 117 -25.93 -9.11 15.82
C HIS A 117 -25.53 -8.44 17.15
N ASP A 118 -26.46 -8.32 18.09
CA ASP A 118 -26.29 -7.52 19.31
C ASP A 118 -26.07 -8.30 20.61
N THR A 119 -25.57 -9.54 20.49
CA THR A 119 -25.10 -10.38 21.61
C THR A 119 -23.58 -10.55 21.55
N ASP A 120 -22.95 -11.21 22.53
CA ASP A 120 -21.49 -11.49 22.52
C ASP A 120 -21.13 -12.79 21.78
N HIS A 121 -22.10 -13.50 21.22
CA HIS A 121 -21.92 -14.83 20.64
C HIS A 121 -21.57 -14.78 19.15
N THR A 122 -21.28 -15.94 18.57
CA THR A 122 -21.02 -16.05 17.12
C THR A 122 -22.35 -16.01 16.37
N ALA A 123 -22.44 -15.32 15.24
CA ALA A 123 -23.70 -15.28 14.49
C ALA A 123 -23.98 -16.59 13.74
N PHE A 124 -22.95 -17.19 13.13
CA PHE A 124 -23.12 -18.33 12.25
C PHE A 124 -21.98 -19.36 12.36
N GLY A 125 -22.33 -20.65 12.29
CA GLY A 125 -21.39 -21.77 12.32
C GLY A 125 -21.70 -22.85 11.27
N ALA A 126 -20.64 -23.34 10.61
CA ALA A 126 -20.72 -24.44 9.64
C ALA A 126 -19.51 -25.37 9.79
N TRP A 127 -19.75 -26.68 9.86
CA TRP A 127 -18.73 -27.68 10.15
C TRP A 127 -18.91 -28.95 9.32
N VAL A 128 -17.80 -29.43 8.74
CA VAL A 128 -17.70 -30.76 8.11
C VAL A 128 -16.89 -31.69 9.01
N LEU A 129 -17.50 -32.77 9.49
CA LEU A 129 -17.01 -33.58 10.61
C LEU A 129 -16.19 -34.79 10.20
N ASP A 130 -16.44 -35.35 9.01
CA ASP A 130 -15.63 -36.42 8.40
C ASP A 130 -14.58 -35.81 7.47
N SER A 131 -13.43 -36.47 7.36
CA SER A 131 -12.28 -35.99 6.57
C SER A 131 -12.47 -36.07 5.05
N ASP A 132 -13.36 -36.95 4.59
CA ASP A 132 -13.79 -37.08 3.19
C ASP A 132 -15.14 -36.42 2.92
N GLY A 133 -15.74 -35.81 3.94
CA GLY A 133 -16.99 -35.09 3.82
C GLY A 133 -16.85 -33.76 3.09
N THR A 134 -17.97 -33.28 2.59
CA THR A 134 -18.08 -32.01 1.86
C THR A 134 -19.20 -31.12 2.42
N GLY A 135 -18.99 -29.81 2.31
CA GLY A 135 -19.99 -28.81 2.64
C GLY A 135 -19.90 -27.57 1.75
N LEU A 136 -21.04 -26.90 1.58
CA LEU A 136 -21.21 -25.68 0.79
C LEU A 136 -22.10 -24.70 1.55
N VAL A 137 -21.58 -23.50 1.78
CA VAL A 137 -22.33 -22.30 2.16
C VAL A 137 -22.29 -21.36 0.97
N GLU A 138 -23.44 -21.10 0.35
CA GLU A 138 -23.54 -20.32 -0.90
C GLU A 138 -24.53 -19.18 -0.73
N ASN A 139 -24.16 -17.98 -1.18
CA ASN A 139 -25.02 -16.78 -1.13
C ASN A 139 -25.52 -16.45 0.29
N LEU A 140 -24.65 -16.57 1.31
CA LEU A 140 -24.94 -16.09 2.66
C LEU A 140 -24.69 -14.57 2.74
N THR A 141 -25.71 -13.80 3.12
CA THR A 141 -25.63 -12.35 3.33
C THR A 141 -25.87 -12.00 4.79
N MET A 142 -24.91 -11.32 5.42
CA MET A 142 -24.97 -10.78 6.77
C MET A 142 -24.34 -9.37 6.76
N ALA A 143 -25.07 -8.41 6.19
CA ALA A 143 -24.54 -7.09 5.88
C ALA A 143 -24.69 -6.05 7.00
N ASP A 144 -25.57 -6.31 7.98
CA ASP A 144 -25.83 -5.36 9.07
C ASP A 144 -24.77 -5.42 10.19
N GLY A 145 -23.89 -6.42 10.22
CA GLY A 145 -22.81 -6.49 11.22
C GLY A 145 -23.25 -6.76 12.66
N SER A 146 -22.46 -6.30 13.63
CA SER A 146 -22.67 -6.54 15.07
C SER A 146 -22.65 -5.27 15.93
N LYS A 147 -23.30 -5.36 17.11
CA LYS A 147 -23.32 -4.34 18.17
C LYS A 147 -23.49 -5.04 19.53
N PRO A 148 -22.47 -5.68 20.13
CA PRO A 148 -21.16 -5.13 20.44
C PRO A 148 -20.03 -5.59 19.50
N VAL A 149 -18.78 -5.29 19.87
CA VAL A 149 -17.58 -5.51 19.04
C VAL A 149 -16.94 -6.90 19.19
N ASN A 150 -17.54 -7.82 19.94
CA ASN A 150 -16.96 -9.15 20.15
C ASN A 150 -17.39 -10.25 19.17
N PRO A 151 -18.61 -10.22 18.58
CA PRO A 151 -19.13 -11.30 17.75
C PRO A 151 -18.31 -11.60 16.51
N VAL A 152 -18.08 -12.89 16.30
CA VAL A 152 -17.62 -13.43 15.02
C VAL A 152 -18.82 -13.59 14.09
N GLY A 153 -18.70 -13.15 12.84
CA GLY A 153 -19.74 -13.35 11.83
C GLY A 153 -19.94 -14.83 11.53
N VAL A 154 -18.91 -15.47 11.01
CA VAL A 154 -18.87 -16.92 10.77
C VAL A 154 -17.69 -17.55 11.49
N TYR A 155 -17.96 -18.52 12.36
CA TYR A 155 -16.94 -19.38 12.93
C TYR A 155 -17.03 -20.79 12.36
N SER A 156 -15.94 -21.25 11.77
CA SER A 156 -15.89 -22.56 11.12
C SER A 156 -14.56 -23.27 11.37
N GLY A 157 -14.65 -24.58 11.50
CA GLY A 157 -13.55 -25.50 11.35
C GLY A 157 -14.07 -26.75 10.66
N SER A 158 -13.27 -27.39 9.83
CA SER A 158 -13.68 -28.61 9.15
C SER A 158 -12.56 -29.63 9.15
N LYS A 159 -12.92 -30.91 9.16
CA LYS A 159 -11.99 -32.01 8.86
C LYS A 159 -12.00 -32.37 7.38
N GLY A 160 -13.17 -32.26 6.75
CA GLY A 160 -13.37 -32.40 5.31
C GLY A 160 -13.27 -31.06 4.59
N THR A 161 -13.83 -31.00 3.38
CA THR A 161 -13.80 -29.79 2.53
C THR A 161 -15.05 -28.94 2.77
N LEU A 162 -14.88 -27.67 3.11
CA LEU A 162 -15.99 -26.72 3.23
C LEU A 162 -15.76 -25.52 2.31
N THR A 163 -16.76 -25.19 1.50
CA THR A 163 -16.70 -24.05 0.57
C THR A 163 -17.68 -22.96 0.99
N PHE A 164 -17.21 -21.72 1.07
CA PHE A 164 -18.02 -20.50 1.16
C PHE A 164 -18.00 -19.83 -0.21
N ARG A 165 -19.15 -19.76 -0.89
CA ARG A 165 -19.25 -19.20 -2.25
C ARG A 165 -20.16 -17.99 -2.27
N ASN A 166 -19.67 -16.89 -2.85
CA ASN A 166 -20.45 -15.66 -3.07
C ASN A 166 -21.13 -15.12 -1.79
N CYS A 167 -20.46 -15.22 -0.65
CA CYS A 167 -20.99 -14.70 0.62
C CYS A 167 -20.73 -13.19 0.74
N HIS A 168 -21.64 -12.46 1.39
CA HIS A 168 -21.46 -11.07 1.81
C HIS A 168 -21.49 -11.00 3.33
N ILE A 169 -20.34 -10.72 3.95
CA ILE A 169 -20.20 -10.62 5.41
C ILE A 169 -19.57 -9.27 5.74
N GLU A 170 -20.32 -8.44 6.48
CA GLU A 170 -19.92 -7.07 6.73
C GLU A 170 -20.17 -6.62 8.17
N GLY A 171 -19.28 -5.78 8.70
CA GLY A 171 -19.55 -4.98 9.89
C GLY A 171 -19.49 -5.72 11.23
N PHE A 172 -18.92 -6.93 11.29
CA PHE A 172 -18.75 -7.63 12.57
C PHE A 172 -17.54 -7.08 13.34
N GLY A 173 -17.69 -6.88 14.66
CA GLY A 173 -16.58 -6.39 15.51
C GLY A 173 -15.47 -7.42 15.76
N ASN A 174 -15.60 -8.62 15.22
CA ASN A 174 -14.52 -9.59 15.21
C ASN A 174 -14.17 -9.99 13.78
N ASN A 175 -13.85 -11.25 13.54
CA ASN A 175 -13.68 -11.79 12.20
C ASN A 175 -15.01 -11.83 11.45
N GLY A 176 -14.98 -11.47 10.16
CA GLY A 176 -16.08 -11.76 9.24
C GLY A 176 -16.20 -13.28 9.05
N LEU A 177 -15.14 -13.89 8.53
CA LEU A 177 -14.96 -15.35 8.49
C LEU A 177 -13.73 -15.77 9.30
N TYR A 178 -13.95 -16.56 10.34
CA TYR A 178 -12.91 -17.24 11.12
C TYR A 178 -12.92 -18.73 10.76
N ALA A 179 -11.98 -19.16 9.92
CA ALA A 179 -11.89 -20.50 9.37
C ALA A 179 -10.45 -21.08 9.38
N SER A 180 -9.68 -20.76 10.41
CA SER A 180 -8.25 -21.08 10.49
C SER A 180 -7.91 -22.31 11.33
N THR A 181 -8.82 -22.79 12.18
CA THR A 181 -8.58 -23.86 13.17
C THR A 181 -8.93 -25.26 12.68
N GLY A 182 -9.41 -25.40 11.44
CA GLY A 182 -9.74 -26.69 10.83
C GLY A 182 -8.51 -27.57 10.55
N THR A 183 -8.75 -28.83 10.21
CA THR A 183 -7.72 -29.78 9.73
C THR A 183 -7.88 -30.17 8.27
N GLY A 184 -9.07 -29.93 7.70
CA GLY A 184 -9.35 -30.05 6.27
C GLY A 184 -9.41 -28.69 5.58
N PRO A 185 -9.44 -28.67 4.24
CA PRO A 185 -9.39 -27.44 3.45
C PRO A 185 -10.70 -26.66 3.55
N ILE A 186 -10.58 -25.34 3.62
CA ILE A 186 -11.70 -24.40 3.51
C ILE A 186 -11.45 -23.48 2.31
N HIS A 187 -12.44 -23.38 1.43
CA HIS A 187 -12.37 -22.55 0.22
C HIS A 187 -13.32 -21.37 0.33
N VAL A 188 -12.84 -20.18 -0.01
CA VAL A 188 -13.65 -18.99 -0.23
C VAL A 188 -13.63 -18.70 -1.73
N GLU A 189 -14.79 -18.73 -2.37
CA GLU A 189 -14.96 -18.54 -3.82
C GLU A 189 -15.86 -17.31 -4.07
N GLY A 190 -15.26 -16.19 -4.46
CA GLY A 190 -15.97 -14.93 -4.65
C GLY A 190 -16.48 -14.31 -3.34
N GLY A 191 -17.42 -13.38 -3.48
CA GLY A 191 -18.08 -12.72 -2.36
C GLY A 191 -17.43 -11.41 -1.91
N LEU A 192 -18.10 -10.73 -0.97
CA LEU A 192 -17.69 -9.46 -0.39
C LEU A 192 -17.50 -9.61 1.12
N PHE A 193 -16.29 -9.33 1.60
CA PHE A 193 -15.98 -9.32 3.02
C PHE A 193 -15.51 -7.92 3.40
N LYS A 194 -16.32 -7.21 4.19
CA LYS A 194 -16.19 -5.76 4.34
C LYS A 194 -16.23 -5.30 5.80
N ASN A 195 -15.33 -4.41 6.20
CA ASN A 195 -15.36 -3.70 7.49
C ASN A 195 -15.58 -4.59 8.72
N ASN A 196 -15.03 -5.80 8.74
CA ASN A 196 -14.99 -6.63 9.95
C ASN A 196 -13.73 -6.29 10.77
N ASP A 197 -13.84 -6.04 12.07
CA ASP A 197 -12.74 -5.43 12.83
C ASP A 197 -11.48 -6.31 12.91
N ARG A 198 -11.55 -7.60 13.23
CA ARG A 198 -10.30 -8.38 13.42
C ARG A 198 -9.65 -8.81 12.11
N THR A 199 -10.45 -9.28 11.17
CA THR A 199 -10.03 -9.70 9.82
C THR A 199 -11.27 -9.95 8.96
N GLN A 200 -11.21 -9.63 7.67
CA GLN A 200 -12.27 -9.98 6.73
C GLN A 200 -12.38 -11.51 6.56
N VAL A 201 -11.27 -12.16 6.19
CA VAL A 201 -11.14 -13.62 6.06
C VAL A 201 -9.91 -14.15 6.78
N ARG A 202 -10.08 -15.13 7.68
CA ARG A 202 -8.98 -15.79 8.39
C ARG A 202 -8.94 -17.29 8.09
N LEU A 203 -7.83 -17.75 7.51
CA LEU A 203 -7.57 -19.15 7.14
C LEU A 203 -6.25 -19.66 7.74
N GLY A 204 -6.00 -20.96 7.60
CA GLY A 204 -4.75 -21.57 8.07
C GLY A 204 -4.61 -23.06 7.76
N SER A 205 -5.74 -23.77 7.60
CA SER A 205 -5.73 -25.21 7.33
C SER A 205 -5.09 -25.54 5.97
N PRO A 206 -4.32 -26.64 5.86
CA PRO A 206 -3.66 -27.02 4.61
C PRO A 206 -4.64 -27.18 3.44
N GLY A 207 -4.26 -26.65 2.28
CA GLY A 207 -5.04 -26.74 1.05
C GLY A 207 -6.24 -25.78 0.98
N SER A 208 -6.39 -24.89 1.96
CA SER A 208 -7.41 -23.83 1.94
C SER A 208 -7.12 -22.77 0.89
N SER A 209 -8.15 -22.08 0.43
CA SER A 209 -7.98 -21.00 -0.56
C SER A 209 -8.96 -19.83 -0.40
N VAL A 210 -8.56 -18.68 -0.93
CA VAL A 210 -9.44 -17.53 -1.23
C VAL A 210 -9.25 -17.21 -2.71
N THR A 211 -10.31 -17.31 -3.50
CA THR A 211 -10.27 -17.06 -4.95
C THR A 211 -11.36 -16.09 -5.37
N GLY A 212 -11.02 -15.02 -6.09
CA GLY A 212 -12.01 -14.11 -6.68
C GLY A 212 -12.77 -13.22 -5.67
N ALA A 213 -12.32 -13.14 -4.42
CA ALA A 213 -13.03 -12.42 -3.37
C ALA A 213 -12.71 -10.91 -3.38
N THR A 214 -13.71 -10.10 -3.06
CA THR A 214 -13.54 -8.65 -2.83
C THR A 214 -13.47 -8.38 -1.33
N ILE A 215 -12.38 -7.73 -0.92
CA ILE A 215 -12.06 -7.41 0.46
C ILE A 215 -12.02 -5.87 0.59
N VAL A 216 -12.84 -5.32 1.48
CA VAL A 216 -12.94 -3.84 1.64
C VAL A 216 -12.81 -3.45 3.11
N VAL A 217 -11.96 -2.46 3.36
CA VAL A 217 -11.84 -1.78 4.64
C VAL A 217 -11.93 -0.28 4.38
N ASP A 218 -13.07 0.34 4.62
CA ASP A 218 -13.33 1.76 4.34
C ASP A 218 -14.10 2.47 5.46
N ASP A 219 -14.18 1.85 6.65
CA ASP A 219 -14.82 2.38 7.83
C ASP A 219 -13.81 2.61 8.96
N PRO A 220 -13.46 3.88 9.27
CA PRO A 220 -12.54 4.22 10.35
C PRO A 220 -13.16 4.12 11.75
N GLU A 221 -14.48 3.98 11.86
CA GLU A 221 -15.22 4.05 13.12
C GLU A 221 -15.34 2.69 13.83
N GLN A 222 -14.83 1.60 13.24
CA GLN A 222 -14.84 0.28 13.88
C GLN A 222 -14.05 0.29 15.20
N GLU A 223 -14.72 -0.13 16.27
CA GLU A 223 -14.16 -0.21 17.61
C GLU A 223 -13.30 -1.49 17.74
N GLY A 224 -11.97 -1.33 17.84
CA GLY A 224 -11.02 -2.45 17.97
C GLY A 224 -9.76 -2.26 17.12
N GLN A 225 -9.94 -1.58 15.98
CA GLN A 225 -8.91 -0.94 15.16
C GLN A 225 -7.86 -1.93 14.61
N ASN A 226 -8.26 -3.15 14.22
CA ASN A 226 -7.30 -4.13 13.66
C ASN A 226 -7.78 -4.89 12.40
N GLN A 227 -8.34 -4.12 11.47
CA GLN A 227 -9.05 -4.53 10.25
C GLN A 227 -8.08 -5.05 9.19
N ARG A 228 -7.58 -6.27 9.35
CA ARG A 228 -6.80 -6.96 8.31
C ARG A 228 -7.71 -7.40 7.16
N GLY A 229 -7.15 -7.51 5.96
CA GLY A 229 -7.81 -8.12 4.81
C GLY A 229 -7.96 -9.64 4.97
N ILE A 230 -6.98 -10.39 4.44
CA ILE A 230 -6.88 -11.84 4.55
C ILE A 230 -5.76 -12.19 5.52
N ARG A 231 -6.04 -13.00 6.54
CA ARG A 231 -5.07 -13.44 7.54
C ARG A 231 -4.84 -14.95 7.48
N ILE A 232 -3.58 -15.36 7.41
CA ILE A 232 -3.14 -16.75 7.53
C ILE A 232 -2.58 -16.97 8.93
N SER A 233 -3.21 -17.83 9.74
CA SER A 233 -2.78 -18.11 11.12
C SER A 233 -3.38 -19.40 11.70
N ASP A 234 -2.97 -19.77 12.93
CA ASP A 234 -3.39 -20.93 13.73
C ASP A 234 -3.06 -22.32 13.16
N ASN A 235 -2.73 -22.42 11.88
CA ASN A 235 -2.24 -23.62 11.22
C ASN A 235 -1.20 -23.25 10.14
N PRO A 236 -0.27 -24.16 9.80
CA PRO A 236 0.89 -23.87 8.95
C PRO A 236 0.61 -23.65 7.46
N GLY A 237 -0.62 -23.85 6.98
CA GLY A 237 -0.92 -23.88 5.55
C GLY A 237 -0.47 -25.20 4.88
N PRO A 238 -0.28 -25.23 3.55
CA PRO A 238 -0.30 -24.06 2.65
C PRO A 238 -1.71 -23.52 2.41
N VAL A 239 -1.81 -22.20 2.23
CA VAL A 239 -3.04 -21.49 1.78
C VAL A 239 -2.78 -20.84 0.42
N THR A 240 -3.76 -20.83 -0.48
CA THR A 240 -3.67 -20.11 -1.77
C THR A 240 -4.60 -18.90 -1.80
N ILE A 241 -4.12 -17.75 -2.24
CA ILE A 241 -4.91 -16.54 -2.49
C ILE A 241 -4.75 -16.22 -3.98
N ASP A 242 -5.85 -16.17 -4.73
CA ASP A 242 -5.80 -15.98 -6.19
C ASP A 242 -6.89 -15.02 -6.68
N ASP A 243 -6.52 -14.12 -7.59
CA ASP A 243 -7.43 -13.17 -8.26
C ASP A 243 -8.35 -12.40 -7.29
N CYS A 244 -7.80 -11.95 -6.17
CA CYS A 244 -8.55 -11.17 -5.19
C CYS A 244 -8.36 -9.65 -5.41
N ASP A 245 -9.39 -8.89 -5.04
CA ASP A 245 -9.34 -7.42 -4.96
C ASP A 245 -9.40 -6.99 -3.50
N ILE A 246 -8.37 -6.29 -3.03
CA ILE A 246 -8.25 -5.84 -1.65
C ILE A 246 -8.11 -4.32 -1.63
N THR A 247 -9.06 -3.63 -1.02
CA THR A 247 -9.05 -2.16 -0.90
C THR A 247 -9.09 -1.75 0.56
N LEU A 248 -8.04 -1.07 1.03
CA LEU A 248 -7.90 -0.55 2.39
C LEU A 248 -7.86 0.98 2.30
N ARG A 249 -8.96 1.64 2.67
CA ARG A 249 -9.16 3.09 2.58
C ARG A 249 -9.03 3.82 3.90
N ALA A 250 -9.61 3.28 4.96
CA ALA A 250 -9.70 3.97 6.23
C ALA A 250 -9.82 2.97 7.36
N GLY A 251 -9.36 3.35 8.55
CA GLY A 251 -9.30 2.48 9.73
C GLY A 251 -7.86 2.06 10.00
N SER A 252 -7.68 0.97 10.73
CA SER A 252 -6.33 0.52 11.06
C SER A 252 -6.18 -0.99 11.16
N GLY A 253 -4.98 -1.49 10.89
CA GLY A 253 -4.68 -2.91 10.90
C GLY A 253 -3.24 -3.21 10.52
N PHE A 254 -2.98 -4.44 10.05
CA PHE A 254 -1.65 -4.88 9.65
C PHE A 254 -1.52 -5.15 8.15
N GLY A 255 -2.48 -4.70 7.36
CA GLY A 255 -2.45 -4.83 5.90
C GLY A 255 -3.50 -5.74 5.29
N GLY A 256 -3.41 -5.83 3.97
CA GLY A 256 -4.36 -6.54 3.11
C GLY A 256 -4.14 -8.04 3.13
N ILE A 257 -2.89 -8.49 3.19
CA ILE A 257 -2.53 -9.90 3.38
C ILE A 257 -1.56 -10.02 4.54
N VAL A 258 -1.92 -10.84 5.53
CA VAL A 258 -1.15 -10.99 6.76
C VAL A 258 -0.85 -12.45 7.06
N GLY A 259 0.43 -12.83 7.04
CA GLY A 259 0.90 -14.10 7.59
C GLY A 259 1.31 -13.94 9.04
N ALA A 260 0.68 -14.67 9.97
CA ALA A 260 0.93 -14.50 11.41
C ALA A 260 0.93 -15.82 12.19
N PHE A 261 1.65 -15.84 13.33
CA PHE A 261 1.74 -16.99 14.25
C PHE A 261 2.15 -18.28 13.52
N ASP A 262 1.43 -19.38 13.72
CA ASP A 262 1.69 -20.65 13.04
C ASP A 262 1.44 -20.58 11.53
N GLY A 263 0.76 -19.55 11.02
CA GLY A 263 0.56 -19.32 9.58
C GLY A 263 1.89 -19.20 8.86
N GLY A 264 2.25 -20.23 8.08
CA GLY A 264 3.62 -20.44 7.64
C GLY A 264 3.79 -20.35 6.14
N SER A 265 3.08 -21.20 5.40
CA SER A 265 3.20 -21.31 3.94
C SER A 265 1.95 -20.78 3.26
N PHE A 266 2.13 -19.94 2.25
CA PHE A 266 1.05 -19.52 1.38
C PHE A 266 1.55 -19.00 0.04
N THR A 267 0.68 -19.06 -0.96
CA THR A 267 0.91 -18.54 -2.30
C THR A 267 -0.13 -17.46 -2.59
N VAL A 268 0.31 -16.34 -3.14
CA VAL A 268 -0.57 -15.26 -3.59
C VAL A 268 -0.34 -15.04 -5.09
N THR A 269 -1.39 -15.14 -5.89
CA THR A 269 -1.33 -14.97 -7.35
C THR A 269 -2.38 -13.98 -7.85
N ASN A 270 -2.05 -13.22 -8.89
CA ASN A 270 -2.99 -12.38 -9.66
C ASN A 270 -3.83 -11.40 -8.82
N THR A 271 -3.34 -11.01 -7.64
CA THR A 271 -4.11 -10.30 -6.62
C THR A 271 -3.73 -8.82 -6.63
N ARG A 272 -4.72 -7.94 -6.46
CA ARG A 272 -4.56 -6.49 -6.48
C ARG A 272 -4.87 -5.93 -5.10
N ILE A 273 -3.97 -5.12 -4.55
CA ILE A 273 -4.07 -4.52 -3.23
C ILE A 273 -3.93 -3.01 -3.38
N TYR A 274 -4.90 -2.26 -2.84
CA TYR A 274 -4.85 -0.82 -2.71
C TYR A 274 -4.80 -0.42 -1.24
N VAL A 275 -3.86 0.45 -0.87
CA VAL A 275 -3.72 1.01 0.48
C VAL A 275 -3.73 2.54 0.41
N ASP A 276 -4.73 3.15 1.02
CA ASP A 276 -4.87 4.60 1.13
C ASP A 276 -4.10 5.15 2.34
N GLU A 277 -3.86 6.45 2.34
CA GLU A 277 -3.07 7.12 3.37
C GLU A 277 -3.73 7.05 4.76
N ASP A 278 -5.07 7.01 4.76
CA ASP A 278 -5.94 6.97 5.94
C ASP A 278 -6.11 5.54 6.52
N TYR A 279 -5.49 4.52 5.90
CA TYR A 279 -5.42 3.17 6.50
C TYR A 279 -4.13 3.02 7.32
N HIS A 280 -4.28 3.17 8.63
CA HIS A 280 -3.15 3.21 9.56
C HIS A 280 -2.68 1.83 10.01
N SER A 281 -1.43 1.76 10.42
CA SER A 281 -0.89 0.63 11.15
C SER A 281 -1.64 0.45 12.47
N HIS A 282 -1.78 -0.79 12.93
CA HIS A 282 -2.34 -1.04 14.26
C HIS A 282 -1.41 -0.57 15.39
N TRP A 283 -0.13 -0.27 15.09
CA TRP A 283 0.85 0.15 16.09
C TRP A 283 0.90 1.65 16.31
N ASP A 284 0.62 2.44 15.27
CA ASP A 284 0.76 3.90 15.26
C ASP A 284 -0.01 4.51 14.07
N ASP A 285 0.05 5.83 13.93
CA ASP A 285 -0.70 6.57 12.91
C ASP A 285 -0.08 6.47 11.50
N GLN A 286 1.03 5.74 11.30
CA GLN A 286 1.65 5.60 9.99
C GLN A 286 0.79 4.72 9.08
N THR A 287 0.82 4.97 7.77
CA THR A 287 0.08 4.11 6.81
C THR A 287 0.64 2.67 6.84
N ALA A 288 -0.25 1.69 6.99
CA ALA A 288 0.11 0.28 7.14
C ALA A 288 0.75 -0.32 5.86
N PRO A 289 1.50 -1.43 5.98
CA PRO A 289 1.92 -2.19 4.80
C PRO A 289 0.72 -2.83 4.08
N ALA A 290 0.85 -3.06 2.78
CA ALA A 290 -0.11 -3.85 2.01
C ALA A 290 -0.01 -5.35 2.35
N ILE A 291 1.23 -5.83 2.53
CA ILE A 291 1.54 -7.21 2.90
C ILE A 291 2.41 -7.20 4.15
N TYR A 292 1.99 -7.97 5.16
CA TYR A 292 2.76 -8.15 6.39
C TYR A 292 2.98 -9.63 6.69
N VAL A 293 4.24 -10.04 6.71
CA VAL A 293 4.64 -11.38 7.16
C VAL A 293 5.25 -11.25 8.54
N ASP A 294 4.45 -11.45 9.59
CA ASP A 294 4.87 -11.30 10.99
C ASP A 294 5.80 -12.44 11.42
N GLU A 295 6.47 -12.34 12.57
CA GLU A 295 7.30 -13.39 13.15
C GLU A 295 6.49 -14.64 13.55
N VAL A 296 7.15 -15.80 13.68
CA VAL A 296 6.51 -17.01 14.23
C VAL A 296 6.30 -16.79 15.72
N GLY A 297 5.15 -17.16 16.27
CA GLY A 297 4.93 -17.12 17.72
C GLY A 297 5.89 -18.05 18.48
N ASP A 298 5.96 -17.92 19.81
CA ASP A 298 6.85 -18.62 20.77
C ASP A 298 6.75 -20.18 20.81
N VAL A 299 6.20 -20.82 19.78
CA VAL A 299 6.09 -22.27 19.72
C VAL A 299 7.30 -22.85 18.97
N GLU A 300 8.33 -23.23 19.73
CA GLU A 300 9.51 -24.00 19.28
C GLU A 300 9.18 -25.39 18.65
N GLN A 301 7.97 -25.65 18.12
CA GLN A 301 7.60 -26.99 17.60
C GLN A 301 6.74 -27.08 16.33
N SER A 302 6.31 -26.01 15.66
CA SER A 302 5.22 -26.15 14.64
C SER A 302 5.61 -25.99 13.16
N GLY A 303 6.88 -26.09 12.76
CA GLY A 303 7.21 -26.13 11.32
C GLY A 303 6.82 -24.87 10.53
N GLY A 304 6.66 -23.71 11.19
CA GLY A 304 6.28 -22.40 10.60
C GLY A 304 7.30 -21.78 9.62
N GLY A 305 8.34 -22.52 9.22
CA GLY A 305 9.36 -22.15 8.24
C GLY A 305 8.99 -22.48 6.80
N GLY A 306 7.71 -22.31 6.45
CA GLY A 306 7.23 -22.54 5.08
C GLY A 306 7.58 -21.39 4.14
N GLU A 307 7.75 -21.71 2.85
CA GLU A 307 7.94 -20.72 1.78
C GLU A 307 6.67 -19.91 1.54
N ARG A 308 6.87 -18.64 1.18
CA ARG A 308 5.82 -17.70 0.81
C ARG A 308 6.12 -17.18 -0.59
N TYR A 309 5.20 -17.38 -1.51
CA TYR A 309 5.40 -17.07 -2.92
C TYR A 309 4.33 -16.09 -3.40
N PHE A 310 4.76 -15.01 -4.04
CA PHE A 310 3.90 -13.96 -4.56
C PHE A 310 4.19 -13.81 -6.05
N GLU A 311 3.18 -13.98 -6.90
CA GLU A 311 3.33 -13.85 -8.35
C GLU A 311 2.20 -13.03 -8.97
N ASN A 312 2.54 -12.10 -9.86
CA ASN A 312 1.56 -11.20 -10.48
C ASN A 312 0.72 -10.44 -9.43
N VAL A 313 1.34 -10.04 -8.32
CA VAL A 313 0.69 -9.26 -7.27
C VAL A 313 0.91 -7.78 -7.53
N SER A 314 -0.17 -7.02 -7.55
CA SER A 314 -0.14 -5.57 -7.71
C SER A 314 -0.44 -4.87 -6.39
N ILE A 315 0.45 -4.00 -5.95
CA ILE A 315 0.31 -3.19 -4.74
C ILE A 315 0.31 -1.73 -5.18
N THR A 316 -0.76 -1.03 -4.86
CA THR A 316 -0.96 0.36 -5.23
C THR A 316 -1.36 1.15 -3.98
N GLY A 317 -1.00 2.41 -3.90
CA GLY A 317 -1.47 3.25 -2.82
C GLY A 317 -0.68 4.52 -2.63
N GLY A 318 -0.78 5.05 -1.43
CA GLY A 318 0.08 6.11 -0.96
C GLY A 318 -0.07 6.32 0.53
N GLY A 319 0.83 7.09 1.10
CA GLY A 319 0.70 7.51 2.49
C GLY A 319 2.01 7.96 3.09
N HIS A 320 2.07 7.95 4.41
CA HIS A 320 3.18 8.50 5.17
C HIS A 320 3.76 7.47 6.15
N GLY A 321 4.94 7.77 6.70
CA GLY A 321 5.65 6.89 7.61
C GLY A 321 6.55 5.87 6.91
N GLU A 322 7.42 5.27 7.73
CA GLU A 322 8.55 4.43 7.38
C GLU A 322 8.16 3.00 6.98
N TYR A 323 6.91 2.58 7.23
CA TYR A 323 6.51 1.22 6.87
C TYR A 323 6.52 1.01 5.34
N PRO A 324 7.21 -0.04 4.86
CA PRO A 324 7.27 -0.38 3.43
C PRO A 324 5.90 -0.88 2.93
N ALA A 325 5.73 -0.90 1.60
CA ALA A 325 4.57 -1.54 0.97
C ALA A 325 4.46 -3.03 1.35
N VAL A 326 5.61 -3.69 1.47
CA VAL A 326 5.74 -5.08 1.92
C VAL A 326 6.69 -5.13 3.11
N LEU A 327 6.19 -5.59 4.26
CA LEU A 327 6.99 -5.76 5.47
C LEU A 327 7.11 -7.24 5.85
N VAL A 328 8.35 -7.75 5.93
CA VAL A 328 8.62 -9.13 6.32
C VAL A 328 9.42 -9.25 7.61
N ARG A 329 9.02 -10.17 8.48
CA ARG A 329 9.72 -10.54 9.72
C ARG A 329 10.11 -12.02 9.74
N ARG A 330 10.09 -12.64 8.56
CA ARG A 330 10.52 -14.03 8.32
C ARG A 330 11.37 -14.12 7.06
N SER A 331 12.18 -15.17 7.01
CA SER A 331 12.92 -15.58 5.83
C SER A 331 12.02 -16.28 4.79
N ASP A 332 12.63 -16.58 3.64
CA ASP A 332 12.08 -17.49 2.61
C ASP A 332 10.81 -16.95 1.95
N ASN A 333 10.87 -15.68 1.52
CA ASN A 333 9.82 -15.01 0.73
C ASN A 333 10.31 -14.77 -0.70
N THR A 334 9.48 -15.06 -1.69
CA THR A 334 9.78 -14.77 -3.09
C THR A 334 8.65 -13.96 -3.72
N PHE A 335 9.01 -12.81 -4.29
CA PHE A 335 8.14 -11.93 -5.06
C PHE A 335 8.60 -11.93 -6.51
N GLU A 336 7.75 -12.36 -7.42
CA GLU A 336 8.07 -12.51 -8.83
C GLU A 336 6.97 -11.90 -9.71
N ASN A 337 7.35 -11.14 -10.73
CA ASN A 337 6.38 -10.48 -11.62
C ASN A 337 5.38 -9.59 -10.86
N CYS A 338 5.80 -9.01 -9.74
CA CYS A 338 4.98 -8.12 -8.94
C CYS A 338 5.08 -6.68 -9.45
N CYS A 339 4.08 -5.87 -9.10
CA CYS A 339 4.07 -4.45 -9.39
C CYS A 339 3.76 -3.68 -8.10
N VAL A 340 4.66 -2.82 -7.66
CA VAL A 340 4.46 -1.95 -6.50
C VAL A 340 4.49 -0.51 -6.96
N GLN A 341 3.43 0.25 -6.71
CA GLN A 341 3.32 1.66 -7.06
C GLN A 341 2.71 2.43 -5.88
N MET A 342 3.55 3.11 -5.09
CA MET A 342 3.12 3.84 -3.89
C MET A 342 3.57 5.31 -3.95
N ALA A 343 2.70 6.23 -3.54
CA ALA A 343 3.02 7.66 -3.38
C ALA A 343 3.31 8.06 -1.92
N GLY A 344 3.91 9.23 -1.71
CA GLY A 344 4.19 9.83 -0.39
C GLY A 344 5.65 9.70 0.07
N SER A 345 6.26 10.79 0.55
CA SER A 345 7.72 11.03 0.59
C SER A 345 8.58 10.03 1.37
N GLU A 346 7.98 9.15 2.18
CA GLU A 346 8.68 8.17 3.02
C GLU A 346 8.41 6.72 2.60
N LYS A 347 7.55 6.49 1.58
CA LYS A 347 7.15 5.12 1.21
C LYS A 347 8.26 4.38 0.48
N THR A 348 8.55 3.18 0.99
CA THR A 348 9.53 2.23 0.47
C THR A 348 8.84 0.97 -0.07
N GLY A 349 9.53 0.18 -0.88
CA GLY A 349 8.97 -1.00 -1.54
C GLY A 349 8.92 -2.21 -0.60
N PHE A 350 10.08 -2.83 -0.38
CA PHE A 350 10.24 -4.08 0.38
C PHE A 350 11.16 -3.87 1.57
N GLY A 351 10.68 -4.10 2.78
CA GLY A 351 11.49 -3.97 3.99
C GLY A 351 11.30 -5.13 4.94
N SER A 352 12.23 -5.24 5.88
CA SER A 352 12.27 -6.31 6.85
C SER A 352 12.54 -5.82 8.26
N PHE A 353 12.15 -6.65 9.24
CA PHE A 353 12.62 -6.51 10.63
C PHE A 353 13.06 -7.86 11.20
N GLY A 354 14.08 -7.80 12.06
CA GLY A 354 14.74 -9.00 12.58
C GLY A 354 15.63 -9.63 11.52
N GLY A 355 16.74 -10.26 11.90
CA GLY A 355 17.75 -10.77 10.96
C GLY A 355 17.26 -11.92 10.08
N VAL A 356 16.43 -11.59 9.08
CA VAL A 356 15.83 -12.50 8.10
C VAL A 356 16.71 -12.61 6.86
N SER A 357 16.48 -13.64 6.05
CA SER A 357 17.31 -13.96 4.87
C SER A 357 16.50 -14.70 3.81
N ASN A 358 17.09 -14.97 2.64
CA ASN A 358 16.43 -15.67 1.53
C ASN A 358 15.13 -14.99 1.09
N ASN A 359 15.12 -13.66 1.10
CA ASN A 359 14.03 -12.89 0.56
C ASN A 359 14.43 -12.42 -0.84
N VAL A 360 13.58 -12.62 -1.83
CA VAL A 360 13.89 -12.32 -3.23
C VAL A 360 12.79 -11.49 -3.85
N VAL A 361 13.17 -10.43 -4.57
CA VAL A 361 12.28 -9.68 -5.48
C VAL A 361 12.85 -9.76 -6.88
N ARG A 362 12.09 -10.28 -7.83
CA ARG A 362 12.58 -10.40 -9.21
C ARG A 362 11.54 -10.12 -10.27
N ASN A 363 12.00 -9.68 -11.43
CA ASN A 363 11.17 -9.44 -12.62
C ASN A 363 9.97 -8.53 -12.31
N SER A 364 10.15 -7.55 -11.41
CA SER A 364 9.07 -6.78 -10.80
C SER A 364 9.25 -5.29 -11.04
N ASN A 365 8.14 -4.55 -11.15
CA ASN A 365 8.16 -3.09 -11.16
C ASN A 365 8.01 -2.58 -9.73
N VAL A 366 8.87 -1.66 -9.30
CA VAL A 366 8.83 -1.06 -7.95
C VAL A 366 8.97 0.45 -8.07
N ASN A 367 7.85 1.13 -8.25
CA ASN A 367 7.73 2.58 -8.35
C ASN A 367 7.33 3.17 -6.99
N VAL A 368 8.32 3.56 -6.19
CA VAL A 368 8.16 4.14 -4.86
C VAL A 368 9.14 5.31 -4.68
N PRO A 369 8.83 6.32 -3.85
CA PRO A 369 9.69 7.48 -3.67
C PRO A 369 10.92 7.24 -2.77
N GLY A 370 10.84 6.25 -1.87
CA GLY A 370 11.93 5.85 -1.00
C GLY A 370 12.72 4.65 -1.54
N ALA A 371 13.44 3.95 -0.66
CA ALA A 371 14.19 2.75 -1.03
C ALA A 371 13.28 1.66 -1.62
N VAL A 372 13.73 1.06 -2.72
CA VAL A 372 13.06 -0.08 -3.39
C VAL A 372 13.05 -1.31 -2.49
N SER A 373 14.19 -1.64 -1.87
CA SER A 373 14.29 -2.69 -0.86
C SER A 373 15.40 -2.41 0.16
N ASP A 374 15.36 -3.09 1.31
CA ASP A 374 16.52 -3.17 2.20
C ASP A 374 17.56 -4.21 1.75
N ASP A 375 18.65 -4.37 2.51
CA ASP A 375 19.78 -5.26 2.21
C ASP A 375 19.51 -6.74 2.48
N THR A 376 18.34 -7.09 3.05
CA THR A 376 17.93 -8.48 3.29
C THR A 376 17.24 -9.12 2.09
N PHE A 377 16.92 -8.32 1.06
CA PHE A 377 16.34 -8.78 -0.20
C PHE A 377 17.40 -8.89 -1.30
N GLU A 378 17.45 -10.05 -1.95
CA GLU A 378 18.12 -10.19 -3.24
C GLU A 378 17.19 -9.64 -4.34
N THR A 379 17.70 -8.76 -5.20
CA THR A 379 16.93 -8.14 -6.28
C THR A 379 17.46 -8.53 -7.66
N GLU A 380 16.55 -8.79 -8.61
CA GLU A 380 16.90 -9.15 -9.98
C GLU A 380 15.90 -8.57 -11.00
N ASN A 381 16.37 -7.98 -12.09
CA ASN A 381 15.54 -7.49 -13.21
C ASN A 381 14.36 -6.59 -12.77
N LEU A 382 14.64 -5.54 -12.00
CA LEU A 382 13.61 -4.58 -11.57
C LEU A 382 13.38 -3.47 -12.60
N THR A 383 12.15 -2.98 -12.69
CA THR A 383 11.75 -1.73 -13.37
C THR A 383 11.18 -0.74 -12.35
N TYR A 384 11.12 0.55 -12.68
CA TYR A 384 10.80 1.62 -11.72
C TYR A 384 9.77 2.65 -12.22
N GLY A 385 9.27 2.51 -13.44
CA GLY A 385 8.45 3.55 -14.09
C GLY A 385 7.15 3.04 -14.70
N ASP A 386 6.84 1.75 -14.56
CA ASP A 386 5.61 1.18 -15.10
C ASP A 386 4.43 1.48 -14.17
N SER A 387 3.22 1.56 -14.74
CA SER A 387 1.99 1.66 -13.96
C SER A 387 1.53 0.28 -13.50
N CYS A 388 0.95 0.23 -12.30
CA CYS A 388 0.48 -0.99 -11.68
C CYS A 388 -1.05 -1.13 -11.78
N PRO A 389 -1.57 -2.36 -12.03
CA PRO A 389 -3.00 -2.63 -11.99
C PRO A 389 -3.61 -2.29 -10.62
N VAL A 390 -4.74 -1.61 -10.60
CA VAL A 390 -5.48 -1.29 -9.36
C VAL A 390 -6.67 -2.24 -9.17
N PRO A 391 -7.17 -2.43 -7.93
CA PRO A 391 -8.39 -3.20 -7.71
C PRO A 391 -9.61 -2.61 -8.43
N ASP A 392 -10.61 -3.44 -8.69
CA ASP A 392 -11.86 -3.00 -9.31
C ASP A 392 -12.54 -1.88 -8.47
N GLY A 393 -12.96 -0.82 -9.14
CA GLY A 393 -13.58 0.35 -8.50
C GLY A 393 -12.61 1.34 -7.87
N VAL A 394 -11.30 1.11 -7.96
CA VAL A 394 -10.24 2.07 -7.62
C VAL A 394 -9.84 2.82 -8.89
N ASN A 395 -9.70 4.15 -8.82
CA ASN A 395 -9.16 4.93 -9.95
C ASN A 395 -7.62 4.79 -9.98
N GLU A 396 -7.02 4.85 -11.18
CA GLU A 396 -5.56 4.84 -11.32
C GLU A 396 -4.91 5.86 -10.39
N ILE A 397 -3.91 5.39 -9.64
CA ILE A 397 -3.11 6.26 -8.81
C ILE A 397 -2.25 7.10 -9.75
N GLN A 398 -2.50 8.40 -9.72
CA GLN A 398 -1.51 9.37 -10.16
C GLN A 398 -0.39 9.27 -9.11
N THR A 399 0.58 8.40 -9.34
CA THR A 399 1.88 8.64 -8.69
C THR A 399 2.32 9.96 -9.25
N GLU A 400 2.32 10.97 -8.40
CA GLU A 400 3.30 12.02 -8.57
C GLU A 400 4.62 11.28 -8.74
N SER A 401 5.19 11.39 -9.94
CA SER A 401 6.57 10.93 -10.20
C SER A 401 7.43 11.40 -9.03
N PRO A 402 8.45 10.60 -8.58
CA PRO A 402 9.29 10.95 -7.44
C PRO A 402 9.56 12.45 -7.48
N GLY A 403 9.01 13.15 -6.47
CA GLY A 403 8.48 14.51 -6.60
C GLY A 403 9.22 15.32 -7.65
N SER A 404 8.51 15.88 -8.62
CA SER A 404 9.12 16.86 -9.51
C SER A 404 9.86 17.84 -8.62
N TYR A 405 11.19 17.87 -8.72
CA TYR A 405 12.04 18.80 -7.98
C TYR A 405 11.70 20.28 -8.30
N GLU A 406 10.66 20.50 -9.10
CA GLU A 406 10.01 21.75 -9.50
C GLU A 406 9.47 22.59 -8.33
N ASP A 407 9.09 22.00 -7.19
CA ASP A 407 8.57 22.79 -6.04
C ASP A 407 9.65 23.53 -5.23
N VAL A 408 10.94 23.26 -5.52
CA VAL A 408 12.05 23.98 -4.89
C VAL A 408 12.70 24.91 -5.92
N SER A 409 12.63 26.22 -5.66
CA SER A 409 13.28 27.22 -6.49
C SER A 409 14.76 27.35 -6.11
N ILE A 410 15.66 27.29 -7.08
CA ILE A 410 17.09 27.56 -6.85
C ILE A 410 17.27 28.98 -6.32
N ALA A 411 16.40 29.92 -6.67
CA ALA A 411 16.40 31.28 -6.14
C ALA A 411 16.39 31.34 -4.60
N ASP A 412 15.81 30.34 -3.93
CA ASP A 412 15.72 30.25 -2.48
C ASP A 412 16.92 29.54 -1.83
N ALA A 413 17.97 29.23 -2.60
CA ALA A 413 19.15 28.55 -2.09
C ALA A 413 19.82 29.35 -0.96
N PRO A 414 20.12 28.71 0.19
CA PRO A 414 20.76 29.39 1.31
C PRO A 414 22.19 29.81 0.94
N VAL A 415 22.65 30.92 1.52
CA VAL A 415 24.01 31.43 1.32
C VAL A 415 24.79 31.35 2.64
N PRO A 416 26.00 30.77 2.66
CA PRO A 416 26.81 30.69 3.87
C PRO A 416 27.13 32.09 4.44
N GLY A 417 27.16 32.19 5.78
CA GLY A 417 27.35 33.46 6.48
C GLY A 417 28.70 34.17 6.24
N ASP A 418 29.66 33.52 5.58
CA ASP A 418 30.96 34.06 5.23
C ASP A 418 31.18 34.26 3.72
N ALA A 419 30.11 34.28 2.92
CA ALA A 419 30.14 34.45 1.46
C ALA A 419 31.06 35.56 0.95
N SER A 420 31.26 36.64 1.72
CA SER A 420 32.26 37.69 1.46
C SER A 420 33.72 37.24 1.28
N LYS A 421 34.06 36.03 1.74
CA LYS A 421 35.40 35.43 1.62
C LYS A 421 35.49 34.44 0.46
N LEU A 422 34.37 34.04 -0.11
CA LEU A 422 34.30 33.04 -1.17
C LEU A 422 34.45 33.73 -2.51
N THR A 423 35.43 33.29 -3.30
CA THR A 423 35.64 33.80 -4.67
C THR A 423 34.50 33.41 -5.59
N TYR A 424 33.94 32.21 -5.42
CA TYR A 424 32.90 31.66 -6.28
C TYR A 424 31.57 31.55 -5.55
N PRO A 425 30.45 31.55 -6.29
CA PRO A 425 29.11 31.40 -5.73
C PRO A 425 28.91 30.03 -5.09
N VAL A 426 28.44 30.05 -3.84
CA VAL A 426 28.17 28.87 -3.04
C VAL A 426 26.77 28.94 -2.44
N MET A 427 26.01 27.85 -2.59
CA MET A 427 24.79 27.61 -1.80
C MET A 427 25.15 26.68 -0.64
N GLY A 428 24.59 26.97 0.53
CA GLY A 428 24.98 26.30 1.77
C GLY A 428 24.44 26.97 3.01
N THR A 429 24.24 26.20 4.07
CA THR A 429 23.77 26.68 5.37
C THR A 429 24.92 26.99 6.34
N ASP A 430 26.09 26.36 6.16
CA ASP A 430 27.28 26.55 6.99
C ASP A 430 28.55 26.51 6.12
N SER A 431 29.49 27.44 6.33
CA SER A 431 30.74 27.53 5.57
C SER A 431 31.69 26.36 5.79
N GLU A 432 31.52 25.63 6.90
CA GLU A 432 32.37 24.47 7.25
C GLU A 432 31.90 23.15 6.62
N ASN A 433 30.73 23.15 5.96
CA ASN A 433 30.23 21.95 5.27
C ASN A 433 31.17 21.54 4.13
N PRO A 434 31.26 20.24 3.82
CA PRO A 434 32.03 19.78 2.67
C PRO A 434 31.45 20.36 1.37
N THR A 435 32.32 20.95 0.54
CA THR A 435 31.90 21.62 -0.71
C THR A 435 31.99 20.66 -1.90
N LEU A 436 30.84 20.42 -2.51
CA LEU A 436 30.69 19.81 -3.83
C LEU A 436 30.79 20.89 -4.89
N ARG A 437 31.53 20.64 -5.98
CA ARG A 437 31.72 21.61 -7.05
C ARG A 437 30.99 21.18 -8.30
N VAL A 438 30.16 22.07 -8.84
CA VAL A 438 29.49 21.91 -10.13
C VAL A 438 30.23 22.75 -11.16
N TYR A 439 30.71 22.11 -12.21
CA TYR A 439 31.21 22.78 -13.40
C TYR A 439 30.11 22.81 -14.44
N GLY A 440 29.86 23.99 -15.01
CA GLY A 440 28.81 24.21 -16.00
C GLY A 440 29.14 25.35 -16.93
N ASN A 441 28.22 25.68 -17.83
CA ASN A 441 28.21 26.92 -18.57
C ASN A 441 26.76 27.40 -18.72
N PHE A 442 26.53 28.67 -18.95
CA PHE A 442 25.18 29.23 -19.01
C PHE A 442 24.51 29.10 -20.38
N VAL A 443 25.25 28.81 -21.46
CA VAL A 443 24.66 28.76 -22.83
C VAL A 443 24.45 27.33 -23.38
N TYR A 444 24.93 26.27 -22.72
CA TYR A 444 24.69 24.89 -23.16
C TYR A 444 23.44 24.28 -22.52
N GLY A 445 22.60 23.65 -23.35
CA GLY A 445 21.34 23.04 -22.90
C GLY A 445 21.53 21.93 -21.85
N ASN A 446 22.61 21.15 -21.92
CA ASN A 446 22.84 20.12 -20.91
C ASN A 446 23.08 20.71 -19.50
N THR A 447 23.65 21.92 -19.41
CA THR A 447 23.79 22.62 -18.12
C THR A 447 22.44 23.15 -17.63
N GLN A 448 21.57 23.59 -18.55
CA GLN A 448 20.20 23.97 -18.23
C GLN A 448 19.41 22.80 -17.63
N ASP A 449 19.46 21.63 -18.28
CA ASP A 449 18.80 20.41 -17.78
C ASP A 449 19.33 20.02 -16.39
N PHE A 450 20.64 20.12 -16.17
CA PHE A 450 21.24 19.85 -14.87
C PHE A 450 20.79 20.87 -13.81
N ALA A 451 20.82 22.16 -14.13
CA ALA A 451 20.45 23.22 -13.18
C ALA A 451 18.98 23.10 -12.78
N LEU A 452 18.08 22.98 -13.75
CA LEU A 452 16.63 22.98 -13.51
C LEU A 452 16.10 21.61 -13.02
N GLY A 453 16.89 20.54 -13.09
CA GLY A 453 16.54 19.21 -12.56
C GLY A 453 17.46 18.75 -11.43
N ASN A 454 18.65 18.24 -11.79
CA ASN A 454 19.58 17.59 -10.86
C ASN A 454 20.03 18.51 -9.70
N LEU A 455 20.28 19.79 -9.95
CA LEU A 455 20.73 20.71 -8.91
C LEU A 455 19.63 21.01 -7.89
N LYS A 456 18.35 21.10 -8.30
CA LYS A 456 17.21 21.25 -7.38
C LYS A 456 17.14 20.06 -6.41
N ALA A 457 17.34 18.86 -6.94
CA ALA A 457 17.39 17.64 -6.15
C ALA A 457 18.54 17.59 -5.14
N ILE A 458 19.75 17.95 -5.58
CA ILE A 458 20.93 18.04 -4.70
C ILE A 458 20.68 19.07 -3.59
N MET A 459 20.10 20.21 -3.96
CA MET A 459 19.80 21.27 -3.02
C MET A 459 18.83 20.81 -1.93
N GLN A 460 17.72 20.19 -2.33
CA GLN A 460 16.71 19.69 -1.41
C GLN A 460 17.24 18.56 -0.51
N LYS A 461 17.99 17.61 -1.07
CA LYS A 461 18.47 16.43 -0.32
C LYS A 461 19.71 16.71 0.54
N TYR A 462 20.60 17.61 0.12
CA TYR A 462 21.90 17.78 0.76
C TYR A 462 22.25 19.21 1.20
N VAL A 463 21.74 20.25 0.52
CA VAL A 463 22.09 21.65 0.88
C VAL A 463 21.16 22.17 1.98
N LEU A 464 19.85 22.08 1.81
CA LEU A 464 18.87 22.56 2.80
C LEU A 464 19.02 21.86 4.16
N PRO A 465 19.28 20.54 4.22
CA PRO A 465 19.56 19.87 5.49
C PRO A 465 20.94 20.17 6.09
N GLY A 466 21.82 20.87 5.35
CA GLY A 466 23.16 21.25 5.81
C GLY A 466 24.20 20.13 5.74
N HIS A 467 24.10 19.23 4.76
CA HIS A 467 25.07 18.16 4.56
C HIS A 467 26.23 18.57 3.64
N VAL A 468 25.96 19.38 2.61
CA VAL A 468 26.97 19.90 1.68
C VAL A 468 26.77 21.37 1.39
N ASN A 469 27.86 22.00 1.00
CA ASN A 469 27.81 23.23 0.21
C ASN A 469 27.95 22.87 -1.28
N VAL A 470 27.33 23.65 -2.16
CA VAL A 470 27.53 23.53 -3.62
C VAL A 470 28.14 24.80 -4.17
N GLU A 471 29.37 24.71 -4.69
CA GLU A 471 30.07 25.76 -5.42
C GLU A 471 29.82 25.61 -6.93
N PHE A 472 29.34 26.66 -7.59
CA PHE A 472 29.20 26.67 -9.05
C PHE A 472 30.38 27.36 -9.72
N ARG A 473 30.94 26.72 -10.76
CA ARG A 473 31.99 27.28 -11.62
C ARG A 473 31.57 27.27 -13.08
N SER A 474 31.45 28.45 -13.69
CA SER A 474 31.25 28.58 -15.14
C SER A 474 32.58 28.34 -15.89
N VAL A 475 32.54 27.55 -16.96
CA VAL A 475 33.68 27.21 -17.82
C VAL A 475 33.44 27.79 -19.22
N ALA A 476 34.04 28.94 -19.50
CA ALA A 476 33.73 29.77 -20.69
C ALA A 476 34.74 29.69 -21.87
N TYR A 477 36.02 29.42 -21.63
CA TYR A 477 37.07 29.49 -22.68
C TYR A 477 37.44 28.11 -23.27
N PRO A 478 37.68 27.99 -24.59
CA PRO A 478 38.30 26.81 -25.18
C PRO A 478 39.83 26.86 -25.05
N ASP A 479 40.47 25.72 -24.76
CA ASP A 479 41.54 25.24 -25.63
C ASP A 479 41.08 23.88 -26.14
N ASP A 480 41.73 23.44 -27.20
CA ASP A 480 41.68 22.26 -28.08
C ASP A 480 41.06 20.95 -27.54
N HIS A 481 40.84 20.84 -26.24
CA HIS A 481 40.16 19.76 -25.56
C HIS A 481 38.87 20.25 -24.89
N TYR A 482 37.78 20.02 -25.64
CA TYR A 482 36.39 20.01 -25.19
C TYR A 482 35.78 21.41 -24.96
N LEU A 483 34.55 21.59 -25.47
CA LEU A 483 33.73 22.81 -25.49
C LEU A 483 34.01 23.74 -26.69
N ASN A 484 33.12 23.67 -27.68
CA ASN A 484 33.04 24.69 -28.73
C ASN A 484 32.71 26.03 -28.07
N SER A 485 33.46 27.10 -28.38
CA SER A 485 33.16 28.45 -27.91
C SER A 485 31.71 28.81 -28.22
N VAL A 486 30.93 29.13 -27.20
CA VAL A 486 29.56 29.63 -27.38
C VAL A 486 29.59 31.14 -27.19
N GLU A 487 29.22 31.87 -28.26
CA GLU A 487 29.19 33.33 -28.26
C GLU A 487 28.34 33.84 -27.08
N GLY A 488 28.94 34.61 -26.17
CA GLY A 488 28.25 35.21 -25.03
C GLY A 488 28.51 34.55 -23.66
N GLU A 489 29.07 33.33 -23.61
CA GLU A 489 29.31 32.64 -22.33
C GLU A 489 30.27 33.40 -21.41
N GLU A 490 31.38 33.91 -21.95
CA GLU A 490 32.38 34.67 -21.17
C GLU A 490 31.76 35.91 -20.50
N ARG A 491 30.88 36.60 -21.22
CA ARG A 491 30.19 37.78 -20.68
C ARG A 491 29.24 37.38 -19.56
N LEU A 492 28.48 36.30 -19.74
CA LEU A 492 27.51 35.83 -18.75
C LEU A 492 28.21 35.28 -17.50
N ALA A 493 29.33 34.60 -17.65
CA ALA A 493 30.19 34.17 -16.55
C ALA A 493 30.71 35.37 -15.73
N GLN A 494 31.20 36.42 -16.41
CA GLN A 494 31.65 37.65 -15.75
C GLN A 494 30.49 38.39 -15.07
N LEU A 495 29.30 38.45 -15.70
CA LEU A 495 28.11 39.05 -15.09
C LEU A 495 27.68 38.30 -13.82
N ALA A 496 27.64 36.98 -13.85
CA ALA A 496 27.31 36.14 -12.70
C ALA A 496 28.31 36.37 -11.54
N LEU A 497 29.62 36.36 -11.84
CA LEU A 497 30.65 36.69 -10.85
C LEU A 497 30.48 38.12 -10.31
N GLY A 498 30.07 39.07 -11.14
CA GLY A 498 29.76 40.42 -10.70
C GLY A 498 28.61 40.51 -9.70
N VAL A 499 27.54 39.70 -9.87
CA VAL A 499 26.46 39.59 -8.88
C VAL A 499 27.02 39.15 -7.52
N TRP A 500 27.91 38.14 -7.54
CA TRP A 500 28.56 37.61 -6.33
C TRP A 500 29.53 38.63 -5.68
N HIS A 501 30.50 39.16 -6.44
CA HIS A 501 31.55 40.06 -5.94
C HIS A 501 31.05 41.46 -5.55
N LYS A 502 29.87 41.87 -5.99
CA LYS A 502 29.22 43.12 -5.55
C LYS A 502 28.28 42.94 -4.37
N ASN A 503 28.44 41.85 -3.62
CA ASN A 503 27.73 41.55 -2.37
C ASN A 503 26.21 41.39 -2.55
N ASN A 504 25.74 40.93 -3.72
CA ASN A 504 24.33 40.58 -3.93
C ASN A 504 24.15 39.05 -3.79
N TRP A 505 24.74 38.45 -2.75
CA TRP A 505 24.79 36.99 -2.60
C TRP A 505 23.39 36.37 -2.48
N ASP A 506 22.47 37.03 -1.78
CA ASP A 506 21.07 36.65 -1.65
C ASP A 506 20.26 36.77 -2.95
N LYS A 507 20.84 37.37 -3.99
CA LYS A 507 20.24 37.51 -5.33
C LYS A 507 20.93 36.66 -6.39
N TYR A 508 22.10 36.09 -6.08
CA TYR A 508 22.89 35.33 -7.04
C TYR A 508 22.10 34.14 -7.58
N TRP A 509 21.48 33.35 -6.70
CA TRP A 509 20.80 32.13 -7.12
C TRP A 509 19.49 32.38 -7.87
N GLY A 510 18.81 33.50 -7.58
CA GLY A 510 17.67 33.95 -8.38
C GLY A 510 18.09 34.39 -9.79
N PHE A 511 19.20 35.14 -9.91
CA PHE A 511 19.79 35.48 -11.20
C PHE A 511 20.24 34.21 -11.96
N PHE A 512 20.85 33.25 -11.27
CA PHE A 512 21.29 31.97 -11.82
C PHE A 512 20.12 31.15 -12.40
N GLU A 513 19.06 30.94 -11.61
CA GLU A 513 17.87 30.21 -12.06
C GLU A 513 17.23 30.89 -13.26
N TYR A 514 17.07 32.22 -13.20
CA TYR A 514 16.51 33.00 -14.28
C TYR A 514 17.31 32.85 -15.59
N CYS A 515 18.65 32.83 -15.52
CA CYS A 515 19.48 32.63 -16.71
C CYS A 515 19.21 31.29 -17.40
N PHE A 516 18.98 30.22 -16.61
CA PHE A 516 18.67 28.91 -17.16
C PHE A 516 17.23 28.79 -17.63
N GLU A 517 16.24 29.35 -16.92
CA GLU A 517 14.84 29.34 -17.36
C GLU A 517 14.64 30.07 -18.70
N ASN A 518 15.47 31.07 -18.99
CA ASN A 518 15.31 31.95 -20.14
C ASN A 518 16.47 31.85 -21.15
N GLN A 519 17.20 30.73 -21.16
CA GLN A 519 18.40 30.53 -22.00
C GLN A 519 18.14 30.82 -23.50
N GLY A 520 16.89 30.64 -23.97
CA GLY A 520 16.47 30.87 -25.36
C GLY A 520 15.85 32.24 -25.67
N ASP A 521 15.58 33.07 -24.66
CA ASP A 521 14.76 34.29 -24.80
C ASP A 521 15.57 35.61 -24.83
N PHE A 522 16.87 35.54 -24.56
CA PHE A 522 17.74 36.71 -24.52
C PHE A 522 18.96 36.56 -25.43
N GLU A 523 19.29 37.63 -26.18
CA GLU A 523 20.62 37.74 -26.77
C GLU A 523 21.58 38.23 -25.69
N TRP A 524 22.38 37.31 -25.13
CA TRP A 524 23.41 37.57 -24.11
C TRP A 524 24.61 38.39 -24.64
N ARG A 525 24.39 39.16 -25.71
CA ARG A 525 25.43 39.73 -26.57
C ARG A 525 25.81 41.15 -26.18
N THR A 526 25.02 41.85 -25.34
CA THR A 526 25.32 43.22 -24.93
C THR A 526 25.18 43.45 -23.42
N TYR A 527 26.04 44.33 -22.88
CA TYR A 527 26.01 44.69 -21.45
C TYR A 527 24.81 45.59 -21.08
N ASP A 528 24.20 46.26 -22.05
CA ASP A 528 22.99 47.08 -21.84
C ASP A 528 21.76 46.20 -21.53
N GLU A 529 21.60 45.07 -22.23
CA GLU A 529 20.54 44.09 -21.95
C GLU A 529 20.78 43.35 -20.62
N ALA A 530 22.04 43.14 -20.25
CA ALA A 530 22.41 42.58 -18.96
C ALA A 530 22.04 43.49 -17.77
N ALA A 531 22.10 44.81 -17.94
CA ALA A 531 21.69 45.76 -16.89
C ALA A 531 20.18 45.66 -16.59
N ASP A 532 19.35 45.59 -17.62
CA ASP A 532 17.90 45.43 -17.50
C ASP A 532 17.54 44.09 -16.82
N LEU A 533 18.29 43.04 -17.17
CA LEU A 533 18.14 41.71 -16.58
C LEU A 533 18.44 41.68 -15.08
N LEU A 534 19.57 42.27 -14.68
CA LEU A 534 19.98 42.37 -13.28
C LEU A 534 18.97 43.20 -12.48
N GLN A 535 18.44 44.27 -13.08
CA GLN A 535 17.40 45.10 -12.46
C GLN A 535 16.11 44.32 -12.21
N ARG A 536 15.68 43.46 -13.14
CA ARG A 536 14.47 42.62 -12.98
C ARG A 536 14.60 41.56 -11.89
N ASN A 537 15.83 41.18 -11.52
CA ASN A 537 16.14 40.22 -10.47
C ASN A 537 16.56 40.90 -9.15
N ASP A 538 16.18 42.17 -8.95
CA ASP A 538 16.44 42.96 -7.74
C ASP A 538 17.93 43.06 -7.35
N VAL A 539 18.86 42.93 -8.31
CA VAL A 539 20.30 43.11 -8.07
C VAL A 539 20.59 44.60 -7.95
N SER A 540 20.92 45.05 -6.74
CA SER A 540 21.05 46.49 -6.41
C SER A 540 22.14 47.23 -7.19
N THR A 541 23.16 46.51 -7.68
CA THR A 541 24.30 47.05 -8.44
C THR A 541 24.18 46.82 -9.95
N TYR A 542 22.95 46.65 -10.46
CA TYR A 542 22.64 46.37 -11.88
C TYR A 542 23.31 47.32 -12.90
N GLY A 543 23.60 48.57 -12.54
CA GLY A 543 24.29 49.53 -13.42
C GLY A 543 25.83 49.46 -13.40
N TRP A 544 26.44 48.83 -12.39
CA TRP A 544 27.90 48.76 -12.23
C TRP A 544 28.46 47.41 -12.68
N ILE A 545 27.70 46.33 -12.45
CA ILE A 545 28.12 44.96 -12.79
C ILE A 545 28.42 44.84 -14.30
N PRO A 546 27.55 45.29 -15.23
CA PRO A 546 27.83 45.17 -16.66
C PRO A 546 29.01 46.01 -17.13
N ALA A 547 29.21 47.20 -16.53
CA ALA A 547 30.35 48.05 -16.85
C ALA A 547 31.68 47.38 -16.44
N LEU A 548 31.74 46.80 -15.23
CA LEU A 548 32.93 46.11 -14.73
C LEU A 548 33.20 44.80 -15.47
N ALA A 549 32.16 44.03 -15.79
CA ALA A 549 32.28 42.85 -16.64
C ALA A 549 32.73 43.21 -18.07
N GLY A 550 32.42 44.41 -18.57
CA GLY A 550 32.89 44.92 -19.85
C GLY A 550 34.33 45.42 -19.85
N ASP A 551 34.85 45.75 -18.66
CA ASP A 551 36.25 46.12 -18.43
C ASP A 551 37.12 44.90 -18.02
N ASP A 552 36.58 43.68 -18.15
CA ASP A 552 37.25 42.41 -17.83
C ASP A 552 37.67 42.27 -16.35
N GLU A 553 36.95 42.90 -15.42
CA GLU A 553 37.26 42.90 -13.98
C GLU A 553 37.36 41.48 -13.39
N TRP A 554 36.59 40.52 -13.91
CA TRP A 554 36.51 39.14 -13.40
C TRP A 554 37.06 38.09 -14.36
N VAL A 555 37.82 38.53 -15.37
CA VAL A 555 38.33 37.65 -16.42
C VAL A 555 39.26 36.57 -15.86
N ASP A 556 40.06 36.92 -14.84
CA ASP A 556 41.02 36.00 -14.21
C ASP A 556 40.30 34.86 -13.47
N GLU A 557 39.20 35.13 -12.76
CA GLU A 557 38.38 34.13 -12.09
C GLU A 557 37.66 33.18 -13.08
N VAL A 558 37.23 33.71 -14.23
CA VAL A 558 36.67 32.88 -15.31
C VAL A 558 37.75 31.96 -15.91
N VAL A 559 38.96 32.48 -16.13
CA VAL A 559 40.11 31.67 -16.61
C VAL A 559 40.50 30.63 -15.55
N GLU A 560 40.45 30.98 -14.27
CA GLU A 560 40.79 30.06 -13.17
C GLU A 560 39.79 28.91 -13.03
N SER A 561 38.50 29.16 -13.24
CA SER A 561 37.47 28.10 -13.26
C SER A 561 37.78 27.04 -14.32
N ARG A 562 38.26 27.48 -15.48
CA ARG A 562 38.74 26.60 -16.55
C ARG A 562 40.03 25.87 -16.17
N ARG A 563 41.01 26.58 -15.60
CA ARG A 563 42.28 25.97 -15.17
C ARG A 563 42.00 24.82 -14.20
N GLN A 564 41.10 25.04 -13.25
CA GLN A 564 40.69 24.00 -12.30
C GLN A 564 39.94 22.85 -12.99
N ALA A 565 39.03 23.12 -13.93
CA ALA A 565 38.35 22.07 -14.70
C ALA A 565 39.34 21.17 -15.45
N ALA A 566 40.41 21.74 -16.00
CA ALA A 566 41.47 20.98 -16.65
C ALA A 566 42.32 20.17 -15.65
N GLU A 567 42.60 20.72 -14.45
CA GLU A 567 43.30 20.00 -13.38
C GLU A 567 42.49 18.83 -12.81
N ASP A 568 41.16 18.97 -12.79
CA ASP A 568 40.23 17.94 -12.33
C ASP A 568 39.95 16.89 -13.42
N ASP A 569 40.59 16.95 -14.59
CA ASP A 569 40.43 16.03 -15.74
C ASP A 569 38.97 15.94 -16.28
N LEU A 570 38.27 17.08 -16.35
CA LEU A 570 36.90 17.11 -16.89
C LEU A 570 36.87 16.76 -18.39
N ALA A 571 35.91 15.91 -18.76
CA ALA A 571 35.68 15.47 -20.13
C ALA A 571 34.58 16.28 -20.84
N TYR A 572 33.66 16.87 -20.08
CA TYR A 572 32.55 17.69 -20.59
C TYR A 572 31.98 18.58 -19.48
N VAL A 573 31.04 19.47 -19.83
CA VAL A 573 30.17 20.14 -18.85
C VAL A 573 28.70 19.89 -19.20
N PRO A 574 27.79 19.82 -18.21
CA PRO A 574 28.10 19.88 -16.78
C PRO A 574 28.78 18.61 -16.24
N GLN A 575 29.57 18.75 -15.17
CA GLN A 575 30.12 17.64 -14.36
C GLN A 575 30.26 18.09 -12.91
N ILE A 576 30.18 17.12 -11.99
CA ILE A 576 30.34 17.36 -10.56
C ILE A 576 31.68 16.79 -10.09
N ALA A 577 32.40 17.56 -9.27
CA ALA A 577 33.56 17.10 -8.54
C ALA A 577 33.30 17.11 -7.03
N PHE A 578 33.52 15.98 -6.37
CA PHE A 578 33.38 15.88 -4.91
C PHE A 578 34.38 14.87 -4.34
N ARG A 579 35.13 15.29 -3.31
CA ARG A 579 36.16 14.47 -2.64
C ARG A 579 37.21 13.84 -3.59
N GLY A 580 37.50 14.48 -4.72
CA GLY A 580 38.47 14.00 -5.71
C GLY A 580 37.91 13.02 -6.75
N ASP A 581 36.62 12.67 -6.66
CA ASP A 581 35.91 11.91 -7.67
C ASP A 581 35.08 12.84 -8.58
N LEU A 582 34.83 12.38 -9.80
CA LEU A 582 33.92 13.01 -10.75
C LEU A 582 32.64 12.20 -10.94
N ALA A 583 31.52 12.91 -11.08
CA ALA A 583 30.26 12.35 -11.57
C ALA A 583 29.81 13.07 -12.85
N GLY A 584 29.23 12.28 -13.76
CA GLY A 584 28.56 12.83 -14.93
C GLY A 584 27.27 13.51 -14.51
N ALA A 585 27.13 14.79 -14.80
CA ALA A 585 25.89 15.52 -14.51
C ALA A 585 24.72 15.13 -15.43
N ASN A 586 24.98 14.27 -16.43
CA ASN A 586 24.00 13.60 -17.28
C ASN A 586 23.52 12.25 -16.72
N TRP A 587 23.98 11.87 -15.52
CA TRP A 587 23.41 10.75 -14.79
C TRP A 587 21.99 11.13 -14.36
N ASP A 588 21.12 10.13 -14.25
CA ASP A 588 19.81 10.33 -13.65
C ASP A 588 19.97 10.84 -12.21
N THR A 589 18.96 11.57 -11.75
CA THR A 589 19.02 12.30 -10.49
C THR A 589 19.33 11.40 -9.31
N GLU A 590 18.67 10.24 -9.23
CA GLU A 590 18.82 9.30 -8.13
C GLU A 590 20.24 8.76 -8.05
N LYS A 591 20.80 8.31 -9.18
CA LYS A 591 22.20 7.88 -9.26
C LYS A 591 23.18 8.96 -8.86
N LEU A 592 22.88 10.23 -9.15
CA LEU A 592 23.73 11.34 -8.78
C LEU A 592 23.64 11.65 -7.28
N LEU A 593 22.44 11.57 -6.69
CA LEU A 593 22.26 11.70 -5.25
C LEU A 593 22.96 10.56 -4.50
N ASP A 594 22.79 9.32 -4.96
CA ASP A 594 23.42 8.13 -4.38
C ASP A 594 24.94 8.12 -4.57
N TRP A 595 25.45 8.85 -5.55
CA TRP A 595 26.88 9.08 -5.68
C TRP A 595 27.40 10.07 -4.62
N ILE A 596 26.61 11.08 -4.23
CA ILE A 596 27.00 12.08 -3.21
C ILE A 596 26.96 11.48 -1.80
N GLY A 597 25.90 10.77 -1.45
CA GLY A 597 25.64 10.28 -0.08
C GLY A 597 26.83 9.55 0.57
N PRO A 598 27.45 8.55 -0.07
CA PRO A 598 28.60 7.81 0.47
C PRO A 598 29.90 8.63 0.61
N ARG A 599 29.94 9.87 0.08
CA ARG A 599 31.13 10.76 0.06
C ARG A 599 31.03 11.91 1.06
N LEU A 600 29.91 12.02 1.77
CA LEU A 600 29.72 12.89 2.92
C LEU A 600 30.64 12.42 4.06
#